data_AF-A0A950Y721-F1
#
_entry.id   AF-A0A950Y721-F1
#
_cell.length_a   1.000
_cell.length_b   1.000
_cell.length_c   1.000
_cell.angle_alpha   90.00
_cell.angle_beta   90.00
_cell.angle_gamma   90.00
#
_symmetry.space_group_name_H-M   'P 1'
#
loop_
_entity.id
_entity.type
_entity.pdbx_description
1 polymer ?
#
loop_
_entity_poly.entity_id
_entity_poly.type
_entity_poly.pdbx_seq_one_letter_code
_entity_poly.pdbx_strand_id
1 'polypeptide(L)' 'MSGETTRDGIVYTETIVYSPPEQYASDAPYQLAIVDLDSGRRLTARVLGKEPHERARTGDRVIFVEDRDGVAYYRKA' A
#
# COMPACT_ATOMS: atom_id res chain seq x y z
N MET A 1 7.45 6.49 -22.63
CA MET A 1 7.35 6.76 -21.18
C MET A 1 5.88 6.99 -20.84
N SER A 2 5.11 5.94 -20.51
CA SER A 2 3.76 6.08 -19.91
C SER A 2 3.00 4.75 -19.95
N GLY A 3 3.04 3.97 -18.88
CA GLY A 3 2.22 2.76 -18.72
C GLY A 3 1.57 2.60 -17.33
N GLU A 4 1.85 3.49 -16.36
CA GLU A 4 1.72 3.11 -14.95
C GLU A 4 0.88 4.05 -14.07
N THR A 5 0.25 5.09 -14.61
CA THR A 5 -0.59 6.01 -13.81
C THR A 5 -1.95 5.44 -13.41
N THR A 6 -2.45 4.38 -14.07
CA THR A 6 -3.77 3.81 -13.77
C THR A 6 -3.80 2.99 -12.48
N ARG A 7 -2.62 2.58 -12.00
CA ARG A 7 -2.45 1.84 -10.75
C ARG A 7 -2.05 2.74 -9.59
N ASP A 8 -1.73 4.00 -9.81
CA ASP A 8 -1.54 4.93 -8.70
C ASP A 8 -2.88 5.34 -8.10
N GLY A 9 -2.84 5.91 -6.89
CA GLY A 9 -4.05 6.30 -6.21
C GLY A 9 -3.82 7.06 -4.91
N ILE A 10 -4.92 7.26 -4.19
CA ILE A 10 -4.95 7.94 -2.90
C ILE A 10 -5.32 6.93 -1.81
N VAL A 11 -4.66 6.99 -0.65
CA VAL A 11 -5.05 6.17 0.50
C VAL A 11 -6.43 6.58 0.99
N TYR A 12 -7.38 5.65 0.91
CA TYR A 12 -8.74 5.82 1.43
C TYR A 12 -8.80 5.56 2.94
N THR A 13 -8.11 4.51 3.41
CA THR A 13 -7.93 4.22 4.84
C THR A 13 -6.68 3.35 5.01
N GLU A 14 -6.09 3.39 6.20
CA GLU A 14 -4.87 2.66 6.53
C GLU A 14 -4.92 2.05 7.93
N THR A 15 -4.11 1.01 8.14
CA THR A 15 -3.86 0.43 9.45
C THR A 15 -2.48 -0.22 9.51
N ILE A 16 -1.97 -0.41 10.73
CA ILE A 16 -0.73 -1.12 10.98
C ILE A 16 -1.05 -2.48 11.59
N VAL A 17 -0.58 -3.53 10.94
CA VAL A 17 -0.71 -4.88 11.45
C VAL A 17 0.52 -5.23 12.26
N TYR A 18 0.34 -5.35 13.58
CA TYR A 18 1.39 -5.74 14.52
C TYR A 18 1.46 -7.24 14.75
N SER A 19 0.32 -7.95 14.66
CA SER A 19 0.21 -9.38 14.90
C SER A 19 -0.45 -10.06 13.70
N PRO A 20 0.34 -10.42 12.68
CA PRO A 20 -0.18 -11.12 11.50
C PRO A 20 -0.15 -12.65 11.66
N PRO A 21 -0.79 -13.39 10.73
CA PRO A 21 -0.59 -14.84 10.62
C PRO A 21 0.88 -15.21 10.41
N GLU A 22 1.25 -16.45 10.77
CA GLU A 22 2.64 -16.94 10.77
C GLU A 22 3.35 -16.73 9.43
N GLN A 23 2.65 -16.95 8.31
CA GLN A 23 3.19 -16.76 6.96
C GLN A 23 3.63 -15.31 6.63
N TYR A 24 3.21 -14.33 7.44
CA TYR A 24 3.58 -12.91 7.28
C TYR A 24 4.28 -12.36 8.54
N ALA A 25 4.68 -13.21 9.48
CA ALA A 25 5.29 -12.79 10.74
C ALA A 25 6.61 -12.02 10.53
N SER A 26 7.39 -12.39 9.52
CA SER A 26 8.65 -11.71 9.16
C SER A 26 8.47 -10.26 8.71
N ASP A 27 7.27 -9.90 8.26
CA ASP A 27 6.96 -8.56 7.77
C ASP A 27 6.42 -7.65 8.88
N ALA A 28 6.16 -8.18 10.07
CA ALA A 28 5.60 -7.41 11.16
C ALA A 28 6.62 -6.39 11.72
N PRO A 29 6.20 -5.16 12.04
CA PRO A 29 4.92 -4.55 11.68
C PRO A 29 4.91 -4.08 10.22
N TYR A 30 3.77 -4.23 9.54
CA TYR A 30 3.57 -3.70 8.18
C TYR A 30 2.33 -2.81 8.09
N GLN A 31 2.34 -1.91 7.10
CA GLN A 31 1.18 -1.09 6.79
C GLN A 31 0.32 -1.75 5.71
N LEU A 32 -0.98 -1.79 5.99
CA LEU A 32 -2.03 -2.17 5.05
C LEU A 32 -2.89 -0.94 4.75
N ALA A 33 -3.27 -0.75 3.49
CA ALA A 33 -4.13 0.35 3.07
C ALA A 33 -5.20 -0.12 2.08
N ILE A 34 -6.33 0.58 2.08
CA ILE A 34 -7.24 0.59 0.93
C ILE A 34 -6.87 1.81 0.10
N VAL A 35 -6.62 1.60 -1.19
CA VAL A 35 -6.26 2.67 -2.13
C VAL A 35 -7.43 2.89 -3.08
N ASP A 36 -7.88 4.14 -3.17
CA ASP A 36 -8.74 4.64 -4.24
C ASP A 36 -7.84 4.92 -5.45
N LEU A 37 -7.85 3.99 -6.41
CA LEU A 37 -7.06 4.11 -7.64
C LEU A 37 -7.62 5.20 -8.55
N ASP A 38 -6.76 5.80 -9.36
CA ASP A 38 -7.16 6.78 -10.38
C ASP A 38 -8.12 6.19 -11.43
N SER A 39 -8.09 4.87 -11.61
CA SER A 39 -9.04 4.15 -12.45
C SER A 39 -10.48 4.09 -11.87
N GLY A 40 -10.69 4.60 -10.65
CA GLY A 40 -11.99 4.62 -9.96
C GLY A 40 -12.33 3.35 -9.19
N ARG A 41 -11.40 2.37 -9.12
CA ARG A 41 -11.54 1.14 -8.34
C ARG A 41 -10.84 1.26 -6.99
N ARG A 42 -11.30 0.46 -6.02
CA ARG A 42 -10.59 0.23 -4.75
C ARG A 42 -9.82 -1.08 -4.78
N LEU A 43 -8.65 -1.10 -4.14
CA LEU A 43 -7.96 -2.34 -3.80
C LEU A 43 -7.30 -2.26 -2.43
N THR A 44 -7.07 -3.44 -1.85
CA THR A 44 -6.25 -3.60 -0.65
C THR A 44 -4.79 -3.75 -1.06
N ALA A 45 -3.92 -2.97 -0.44
CA ALA A 45 -2.50 -2.88 -0.75
C ALA A 45 -1.63 -2.94 0.50
N ARG A 46 -0.39 -3.35 0.31
CA ARG A 46 0.71 -3.15 1.26
C ARG A 46 1.41 -1.84 0.95
N VAL A 47 1.70 -1.05 1.97
CA VAL A 47 2.50 0.18 1.82
C VAL A 47 3.89 -0.07 2.38
N LEU A 48 4.91 0.15 1.55
CA LEU A 48 6.30 0.11 1.92
C LEU A 48 6.62 1.33 2.81
N GLY A 49 7.31 1.09 3.91
CA GLY A 49 7.68 2.12 4.89
C GLY A 49 7.70 1.51 6.29
N LYS A 50 8.88 1.43 6.89
CA LYS A 50 9.03 0.85 8.23
C LYS A 50 8.79 1.91 9.29
N GLU A 51 9.29 3.11 9.06
CA GLU A 51 9.23 4.21 10.00
C GLU A 51 7.93 5.02 9.87
N PRO A 52 7.45 5.66 10.96
CA PRO A 52 6.18 6.40 10.94
C PRO A 52 6.04 7.49 9.88
N HIS A 53 7.16 8.07 9.43
CA HIS A 53 7.20 9.15 8.43
C HIS A 53 7.17 8.64 6.97
N GLU A 54 7.56 7.38 6.75
CA GLU A 54 7.53 6.72 5.44
C GLU A 54 6.13 6.15 5.13
N ARG A 55 5.38 5.85 6.20
CA ARG A 55 4.02 5.32 6.12
C ARG A 55 3.06 6.33 5.50
N ALA A 56 2.18 5.83 4.65
CA ALA A 56 1.12 6.64 4.06
C ALA A 56 0.00 6.88 5.09
N ARG A 57 -0.66 8.03 5.00
CA ARG A 57 -1.86 8.36 5.77
C ARG A 57 -3.05 8.48 4.84
N THR A 58 -4.26 8.40 5.38
CA THR A 58 -5.49 8.71 4.64
C THR A 58 -5.35 10.06 3.93
N GLY A 59 -5.62 10.08 2.62
CA GLY A 59 -5.44 11.25 1.75
C GLY A 59 -4.06 11.35 1.07
N ASP A 60 -3.06 10.57 1.48
CA ASP A 60 -1.74 10.59 0.83
C ASP A 60 -1.80 9.93 -0.57
N ARG A 61 -1.00 10.48 -1.49
CA ARG A 61 -0.72 9.86 -2.79
C ARG A 61 0.21 8.67 -2.61
N VAL A 62 -0.12 7.57 -3.30
CA VAL A 62 0.71 6.37 -3.36
C VAL A 62 0.94 5.93 -4.79
N ILE A 63 2.12 5.36 -5.02
CA ILE A 63 2.59 4.91 -6.33
C ILE A 63 2.76 3.39 -6.28
N PHE A 64 2.25 2.70 -7.30
CA PHE A 64 2.44 1.25 -7.44
C PHE A 64 3.91 0.92 -7.60
N VAL A 65 4.38 -0.13 -6.92
CA VAL A 65 5.77 -0.59 -6.99
C VAL A 65 5.84 -1.94 -7.68
N GLU A 66 5.10 -2.92 -7.17
CA GLU A 66 5.14 -4.29 -7.67
C GLU A 66 3.97 -5.12 -7.15
N ASP A 67 3.78 -6.30 -7.73
CA ASP A 67 2.91 -7.35 -7.23
C ASP A 67 3.79 -8.51 -6.71
N ARG A 68 3.55 -8.96 -5.48
CA ARG A 68 4.20 -10.14 -4.91
C ARG A 68 3.13 -11.12 -4.49
N ASP A 69 3.08 -12.27 -5.17
CA ASP A 69 2.13 -13.35 -4.89
C ASP A 69 0.65 -12.89 -4.83
N GLY A 70 0.26 -11.95 -5.71
CA GLY A 70 -1.09 -11.39 -5.77
C GLY A 70 -1.38 -10.26 -4.77
N VAL A 71 -0.36 -9.81 -4.03
CA VAL A 71 -0.44 -8.66 -3.13
C VAL A 71 0.24 -7.47 -3.79
N ALA A 72 -0.51 -6.40 -3.99
CA ALA A 72 0.02 -5.16 -4.56
C ALA A 72 0.77 -4.34 -3.50
N TYR A 73 2.00 -3.96 -3.80
CA TYR A 73 2.86 -3.12 -2.97
C TYR A 73 2.96 -1.72 -3.55
N TYR A 74 2.82 -0.74 -2.66
CA TYR A 74 2.84 0.68 -2.96
C TYR A 74 3.87 1.38 -2.08
N ARG A 75 4.28 2.58 -2.50
CA ARG A 75 5.02 3.51 -1.64
C ARG A 75 4.30 4.84 -1.58
N LYS A 76 4.47 5.57 -0.47
CA LYS A 76 4.13 6.99 -0.41
C LYS A 76 4.91 7.74 -1.50
N ALA A 77 4.21 8.62 -2.23
CA ALA A 77 4.79 9.40 -3.32
C ALA A 77 5.93 10.31 -2.83
#